data_AF-M2PS38-F1
#
_entry.id   AF-M2PS38-F1
#
_cell.length_a   1.000
_cell.length_b   1.000
_cell.length_c   1.000
_cell.angle_alpha   90.00
_cell.angle_beta   90.00
_cell.angle_gamma   90.00
#
_symmetry.space_group_name_H-M   'P 1'
#
loop_
_entity.id
_entity.type
_entity.pdbx_description
1 polymer ?
#
loop_
_entity_poly.entity_id
_entity_poly.type
_entity_poly.pdbx_seq_one_letter_code
_entity_poly.pdbx_strand_id
1 'polypeptide(L)'
;MSVMTGRVPRAFLLPAVLGLGALSLASASAEPAPAPTPTQQAEAGQVIAAAGLPFGFYVGDEQQATTSHVAKLGSDITFPQGRFDGSLLGLSGKVPITGKLAIPSTSSYFVSFRFMPATGTVELIPDGDATGTVEVKTGATTNCKAVGTNLCGDSDVTSKVFIKLSDVKVDGKVLDVGPNCRTAQSVAVNIKALMPLGFPAPSVKATSTFSTPGFTGCGVREDLSPLLTGLVSGPGNTLVTNLKLRCVGSGPPPNGCGA
;
A
#
# COMPACT_ATOMS: atom_id res chain seq x y z
N MET A 1 -14.50 57.65 -4.41
CA MET A 1 -15.96 57.44 -4.32
C MET A 1 -16.23 56.54 -3.13
N SER A 2 -16.62 57.15 -2.00
CA SER A 2 -17.05 56.47 -0.78
C SER A 2 -18.53 56.12 -0.87
N VAL A 3 -18.94 54.94 -0.41
CA VAL A 3 -20.21 54.76 0.33
C VAL A 3 -20.05 53.62 1.35
N MET A 4 -20.02 54.00 2.63
CA MET A 4 -20.36 53.17 3.79
C MET A 4 -21.89 53.14 3.97
N THR A 5 -22.45 52.06 4.52
CA THR A 5 -23.73 51.99 5.30
C THR A 5 -23.97 50.50 5.63
N GLY A 6 -24.43 50.03 6.79
CA GLY A 6 -24.84 50.61 8.08
C GLY A 6 -25.34 49.45 8.97
N ARG A 7 -25.01 49.49 10.27
CA ARG A 7 -25.49 48.58 11.35
C ARG A 7 -26.70 49.21 12.04
N VAL A 8 -27.73 48.45 12.45
CA VAL A 8 -28.48 48.64 13.74
C VAL A 8 -29.20 47.31 14.12
N PRO A 9 -29.24 46.91 15.41
CA PRO A 9 -29.91 45.69 15.91
C PRO A 9 -31.35 45.96 16.42
N ARG A 10 -32.16 44.91 16.57
CA ARG A 10 -33.48 44.97 17.21
C ARG A 10 -33.54 44.06 18.43
N ALA A 11 -33.65 44.67 19.61
CA ALA A 11 -34.05 44.05 20.86
C ALA A 11 -35.58 43.90 20.89
N PHE A 12 -36.09 42.81 21.49
CA PHE A 12 -37.47 42.75 21.95
C PHE A 12 -37.56 42.04 23.31
N LEU A 13 -38.37 42.66 24.16
CA LEU A 13 -38.55 42.47 25.60
C LEU A 13 -39.35 41.21 25.97
N LEU A 14 -39.08 40.72 27.17
CA LEU A 14 -39.90 39.80 27.98
C LEU A 14 -41.30 40.37 28.27
N PRO A 15 -42.23 39.48 28.70
CA PRO A 15 -42.74 39.66 30.05
C PRO A 15 -42.75 38.37 30.88
N ALA A 16 -42.44 38.56 32.16
CA ALA A 16 -42.58 37.61 33.24
C ALA A 16 -44.05 37.54 33.72
N VAL A 17 -44.52 36.35 34.08
CA VAL A 17 -45.67 36.16 34.97
C VAL A 17 -45.27 35.17 36.06
N LEU A 18 -45.33 35.66 37.30
CA LEU A 18 -45.17 34.95 38.57
C LEU A 18 -46.43 34.15 38.91
N GLY A 19 -46.25 32.98 39.53
CA GLY A 19 -47.34 32.20 40.12
C GLY A 19 -46.84 31.09 41.04
N LEU A 20 -46.81 31.40 42.34
CA LEU A 20 -46.51 30.61 43.54
C LEU A 20 -46.86 29.10 43.54
N GLY A 21 -46.04 28.31 44.24
CA GLY A 21 -46.49 27.02 44.78
C GLY A 21 -45.44 26.17 45.50
N ALA A 22 -45.38 26.29 46.83
CA ALA A 22 -45.00 25.31 47.86
C ALA A 22 -43.59 24.66 47.88
N LEU A 23 -42.89 24.93 48.98
CA LEU A 23 -41.79 24.12 49.51
C LEU A 23 -42.27 22.72 49.88
N SER A 24 -41.53 21.69 49.47
CA SER A 24 -41.49 20.41 50.18
C SER A 24 -40.03 19.98 50.34
N LEU A 25 -39.62 19.89 51.61
CA LEU A 25 -38.40 19.24 52.07
C LEU A 25 -38.59 17.72 51.88
N ALA A 26 -37.76 17.10 51.05
CA ALA A 26 -37.57 15.65 51.05
C ALA A 26 -36.08 15.35 50.91
N SER A 27 -35.56 14.66 51.91
CA SER A 27 -34.21 14.16 52.03
C SER A 27 -33.89 13.09 50.98
N ALA A 28 -32.65 13.13 50.48
CA ALA A 28 -31.81 12.00 50.08
C ALA A 28 -32.46 10.72 49.50
N SER A 29 -32.24 10.51 48.20
CA SER A 29 -31.57 9.30 47.69
C SER A 29 -31.09 9.58 46.26
N ALA A 30 -29.77 9.54 46.04
CA ALA A 30 -29.21 9.59 44.70
C ALA A 30 -29.60 8.31 43.96
N GLU A 31 -30.43 8.43 42.93
CA GLU A 31 -30.74 7.34 42.03
C GLU A 31 -29.50 7.08 41.15
N PRO A 32 -28.97 5.85 41.09
CA PRO A 32 -27.91 5.52 40.15
C PRO A 32 -28.44 5.72 38.73
N ALA A 33 -27.71 6.46 37.90
CA ALA A 33 -27.99 6.53 36.47
C ALA A 33 -28.14 5.08 35.93
N PRO A 34 -29.17 4.80 35.10
CA PRO A 34 -29.36 3.47 34.56
C PRO A 34 -28.11 3.05 33.79
N ALA A 35 -27.56 1.89 34.16
CA ALA A 35 -26.42 1.30 33.50
C ALA A 35 -26.73 1.11 32.00
N PRO A 36 -25.77 1.38 31.09
CA PRO A 36 -25.97 1.14 29.68
C PRO A 36 -26.32 -0.33 29.44
N THR A 37 -27.37 -0.56 28.67
CA THR A 37 -27.85 -1.89 28.26
C THR A 37 -26.75 -2.69 27.54
N PRO A 38 -26.67 -4.03 27.71
CA PRO A 38 -25.60 -4.87 27.15
C PRO A 38 -25.40 -4.77 25.63
N THR A 39 -26.41 -4.28 24.91
CA THR A 39 -26.41 -4.14 23.45
C THR A 39 -25.56 -2.97 22.94
N GLN A 40 -25.40 -1.88 23.70
CA GLN A 40 -24.61 -0.72 23.28
C GLN A 40 -23.10 -0.88 23.54
N GLN A 41 -22.69 -1.73 24.47
CA GLN A 41 -21.29 -2.13 24.65
C GLN A 41 -20.86 -3.23 23.66
N ALA A 42 -21.80 -4.03 23.14
CA ALA A 42 -21.52 -4.97 22.07
C ALA A 42 -21.23 -4.26 20.73
N GLU A 43 -21.96 -3.18 20.42
CA GLU A 43 -21.71 -2.41 19.19
C GLU A 43 -20.44 -1.56 19.29
N ALA A 44 -20.11 -0.96 20.44
CA ALA A 44 -18.85 -0.24 20.64
C ALA A 44 -17.62 -1.18 20.73
N GLY A 45 -17.80 -2.41 21.23
CA GLY A 45 -16.77 -3.45 21.26
C GLY A 45 -16.53 -4.12 19.90
N GLN A 46 -17.52 -4.11 19.01
CA GLN A 46 -17.41 -4.64 17.64
C GLN A 46 -16.79 -3.64 16.66
N VAL A 47 -16.75 -2.33 16.94
CA VAL A 47 -16.00 -1.37 16.11
C VAL A 47 -14.48 -1.48 16.29
N ILE A 48 -14.01 -2.16 17.35
CA ILE A 48 -12.57 -2.40 17.58
C ILE A 48 -12.10 -3.69 16.87
N ALA A 49 -13.02 -4.56 16.46
CA ALA A 49 -12.69 -5.71 15.62
C ALA A 49 -12.62 -5.29 14.14
N ALA A 50 -11.50 -4.67 13.73
CA ALA A 50 -10.89 -4.80 12.38
C ALA A 50 -9.76 -3.79 12.07
N ALA A 51 -9.31 -2.96 13.02
CA ALA A 51 -8.08 -2.18 12.79
C ALA A 51 -6.88 -3.13 12.91
N GLY A 52 -6.53 -3.81 11.81
CA GLY A 52 -5.40 -4.74 11.78
C GLY A 52 -4.08 -4.06 12.14
N LEU A 53 -3.07 -4.83 12.57
CA LEU A 53 -1.76 -4.30 12.95
C LEU A 53 -1.09 -3.64 11.74
N PRO A 54 -0.92 -2.31 11.72
CA PRO A 54 -0.26 -1.64 10.61
C PRO A 54 1.23 -1.95 10.63
N PHE A 55 1.83 -2.04 9.45
CA PHE A 55 3.27 -2.14 9.29
C PHE A 55 3.68 -1.52 7.95
N GLY A 56 4.95 -1.18 7.81
CA GLY A 56 5.50 -0.65 6.59
C GLY A 56 6.86 -1.24 6.27
N PHE A 57 7.14 -1.48 4.99
CA PHE A 57 8.45 -1.86 4.49
C PHE A 57 8.94 -0.85 3.46
N TYR A 58 10.25 -0.58 3.47
CA TYR A 58 10.92 -0.12 2.24
C TYR A 58 11.10 -1.31 1.30
N VAL A 59 10.91 -1.06 0.00
CA VAL A 59 11.00 -2.07 -1.06
C VAL A 59 12.18 -1.72 -1.96
N GLY A 60 13.28 -2.45 -1.79
CA GLY A 60 14.60 -2.09 -2.30
C GLY A 60 15.29 -1.05 -1.40
N ASP A 61 16.61 -0.99 -1.48
CA ASP A 61 17.45 0.04 -0.86
C ASP A 61 18.71 0.30 -1.71
N GLU A 62 19.60 1.19 -1.26
CA GLU A 62 20.84 1.53 -1.98
C GLU A 62 21.79 0.32 -2.15
N GLN A 63 21.73 -0.67 -1.26
CA GLN A 63 22.60 -1.85 -1.30
C GLN A 63 22.03 -2.91 -2.23
N GLN A 64 20.71 -3.05 -2.25
CA GLN A 64 19.97 -4.02 -3.05
C GLN A 64 18.66 -3.37 -3.52
N ALA A 65 18.76 -2.68 -4.65
CA ALA A 65 17.59 -2.10 -5.32
C ALA A 65 16.61 -3.20 -5.77
N THR A 66 15.38 -2.79 -6.05
CA THR A 66 14.39 -3.68 -6.63
C THR A 66 14.72 -3.87 -8.11
N THR A 67 15.05 -5.10 -8.51
CA THR A 67 15.42 -5.44 -9.89
C THR A 67 14.42 -6.42 -10.48
N SER A 68 13.91 -6.11 -11.66
CA SER A 68 13.06 -7.02 -12.45
C SER A 68 13.81 -7.49 -13.69
N HIS A 69 13.95 -8.80 -13.87
CA HIS A 69 14.49 -9.39 -15.09
C HIS A 69 13.38 -9.63 -16.11
N VAL A 70 13.52 -9.11 -17.33
CA VAL A 70 12.62 -9.38 -18.45
C VAL A 70 13.20 -10.48 -19.31
N ALA A 71 12.67 -11.69 -19.18
CA ALA A 71 13.29 -12.91 -19.71
C ALA A 71 13.50 -12.89 -21.23
N LYS A 72 12.50 -12.43 -21.99
CA LYS A 72 12.60 -12.37 -23.45
C LYS A 72 13.64 -11.38 -23.96
N LEU A 73 13.83 -10.28 -23.24
CA LEU A 73 14.82 -9.26 -23.58
C LEU A 73 16.20 -9.58 -22.98
N GLY A 74 16.28 -10.50 -22.01
CA GLY A 74 17.50 -10.78 -21.27
C GLY A 74 18.07 -9.53 -20.59
N SER A 75 17.19 -8.64 -20.15
CA SER A 75 17.54 -7.30 -19.65
C SER A 75 16.92 -7.05 -18.29
N ASP A 76 17.59 -6.26 -17.46
CA ASP A 76 17.16 -5.92 -16.11
C ASP A 76 16.62 -4.49 -16.02
N ILE A 77 15.58 -4.33 -15.21
CA ILE A 77 14.98 -3.03 -14.85
C ILE A 77 15.25 -2.81 -13.36
N THR A 78 15.95 -1.74 -13.02
CA THR A 78 16.19 -1.36 -11.63
C THR A 78 15.28 -0.22 -11.24
N PHE A 79 14.45 -0.44 -10.22
CA PHE A 79 13.53 0.54 -9.67
C PHE A 79 14.16 1.25 -8.46
N PRO A 80 13.92 2.57 -8.30
CA PRO A 80 14.23 3.27 -7.06
C PRO A 80 13.50 2.63 -5.86
N GLN A 81 13.96 2.96 -4.66
CA GLN A 81 13.34 2.49 -3.42
C GLN A 81 11.85 2.85 -3.37
N GLY A 82 11.02 1.81 -3.22
CA GLY A 82 9.59 1.92 -3.02
C GLY A 82 9.17 1.77 -1.56
N ARG A 83 7.87 1.67 -1.35
CA ARG A 83 7.23 1.43 -0.06
C ARG A 83 6.11 0.41 -0.20
N PHE A 84 5.95 -0.39 0.84
CA PHE A 84 4.77 -1.22 1.05
C PHE A 84 4.18 -0.91 2.41
N ASP A 85 2.95 -0.43 2.45
CA ASP A 85 2.25 -0.05 3.67
C ASP A 85 1.04 -0.96 3.84
N GLY A 86 1.09 -1.83 4.84
CA GLY A 86 0.12 -2.90 5.03
C GLY A 86 -0.48 -3.00 6.41
N SER A 87 -1.40 -3.94 6.55
CA SER A 87 -2.08 -4.26 7.80
C SER A 87 -2.30 -5.78 7.91
N LEU A 88 -2.03 -6.34 9.09
CA LEU A 88 -2.35 -7.71 9.43
C LEU A 88 -3.70 -7.76 10.13
N LEU A 89 -4.67 -8.49 9.56
CA LEU A 89 -6.03 -8.61 10.10
C LEU A 89 -6.11 -9.68 11.22
N GLY A 90 -5.11 -9.73 12.08
CA GLY A 90 -4.95 -10.66 13.19
C GLY A 90 -3.52 -10.68 13.71
N LEU A 91 -3.31 -11.28 14.90
CA LEU A 91 -2.01 -11.29 15.60
C LEU A 91 -1.48 -12.71 15.89
N SER A 92 -2.20 -13.76 15.48
CA SER A 92 -1.80 -15.14 15.75
C SER A 92 -2.26 -16.09 14.65
N GLY A 93 -1.44 -17.12 14.39
CA GLY A 93 -1.71 -18.11 13.35
C GLY A 93 -1.66 -17.52 11.94
N LYS A 94 -2.37 -18.15 11.01
CA LYS A 94 -2.48 -17.69 9.63
C LYS A 94 -3.55 -16.60 9.52
N VAL A 95 -3.13 -15.37 9.26
CA VAL A 95 -3.99 -14.19 9.22
C VAL A 95 -3.98 -13.54 7.84
N PRO A 96 -5.06 -12.88 7.42
CA PRO A 96 -5.05 -12.08 6.20
C PRO A 96 -4.10 -10.88 6.32
N ILE A 97 -3.49 -10.52 5.18
CA ILE A 97 -2.67 -9.33 5.00
C ILE A 97 -3.21 -8.54 3.81
N THR A 98 -3.26 -7.22 3.94
CA THR A 98 -3.55 -6.29 2.85
C THR A 98 -2.56 -5.13 2.90
N GLY A 99 -2.26 -4.50 1.77
CA GLY A 99 -1.43 -3.30 1.76
C GLY A 99 -1.23 -2.65 0.41
N LYS A 100 -0.77 -1.41 0.45
CA LYS A 100 -0.51 -0.58 -0.72
C LYS A 100 0.96 -0.67 -1.10
N LEU A 101 1.21 -1.00 -2.37
CA LEU A 101 2.53 -0.97 -2.96
C LEU A 101 2.72 0.33 -3.75
N ALA A 102 3.81 1.04 -3.47
CA ALA A 102 4.21 2.24 -4.20
C ALA A 102 5.68 2.10 -4.62
N ILE A 103 5.91 1.85 -5.91
CA ILE A 103 7.25 1.77 -6.51
C ILE A 103 7.37 2.93 -7.52
N PRO A 104 8.39 3.80 -7.41
CA PRO A 104 8.60 4.87 -8.37
C PRO A 104 8.86 4.34 -9.79
N SER A 105 8.43 5.08 -10.80
CA SER A 105 8.80 4.80 -12.19
C SER A 105 10.31 4.93 -12.40
N THR A 106 10.85 4.22 -13.38
CA THR A 106 12.28 4.24 -13.70
C THR A 106 12.52 4.26 -15.20
N SER A 107 13.61 4.88 -15.63
CA SER A 107 14.08 4.77 -17.02
C SER A 107 14.98 3.55 -17.14
N SER A 108 14.73 2.69 -18.12
CA SER A 108 15.51 1.48 -18.36
C SER A 108 16.02 1.41 -19.80
N TYR A 109 17.09 0.63 -19.96
CA TYR A 109 17.75 0.34 -21.23
C TYR A 109 17.59 -1.15 -21.53
N PHE A 110 17.22 -1.45 -22.78
CA PHE A 110 16.95 -2.78 -23.28
C PHE A 110 17.65 -3.00 -24.60
N VAL A 111 18.01 -4.24 -24.90
CA VAL A 111 18.52 -4.61 -26.23
C VAL A 111 17.49 -5.49 -26.94
N SER A 112 16.66 -4.86 -27.76
CA SER A 112 15.68 -5.56 -28.59
C SER A 112 16.40 -6.35 -29.68
N PHE A 113 15.91 -7.56 -29.96
CA PHE A 113 16.50 -8.48 -30.95
C PHE A 113 18.02 -8.74 -30.77
N ARG A 114 18.59 -8.47 -29.60
CA ARG A 114 20.02 -8.58 -29.26
C ARG A 114 20.99 -7.64 -29.98
N PHE A 115 20.52 -6.72 -30.80
CA PHE A 115 21.37 -5.73 -31.46
C PHE A 115 20.81 -4.31 -31.48
N MET A 116 19.52 -4.14 -31.17
CA MET A 116 18.84 -2.86 -31.29
C MET A 116 18.65 -2.21 -29.91
N PRO A 117 19.40 -1.14 -29.60
CA PRO A 117 19.26 -0.46 -28.32
C PRO A 117 17.91 0.25 -28.22
N ALA A 118 17.24 0.10 -27.07
CA ALA A 118 16.01 0.79 -26.76
C ALA A 118 16.04 1.32 -25.34
N THR A 119 15.44 2.49 -25.12
CA THR A 119 15.19 3.03 -23.78
C THR A 119 13.71 3.29 -23.61
N GLY A 120 13.23 3.25 -22.36
CA GLY A 120 11.86 3.66 -22.05
C GLY A 120 11.66 3.86 -20.56
N THR A 121 10.67 4.67 -20.21
CA THR A 121 10.18 4.80 -18.84
C THR A 121 9.23 3.64 -18.55
N VAL A 122 9.46 2.96 -17.44
CA VAL A 122 8.62 1.86 -16.94
C VAL A 122 7.94 2.32 -15.67
N GLU A 123 6.61 2.21 -15.66
CA GLU A 123 5.76 2.52 -14.51
C GLU A 123 4.98 1.27 -14.10
N LEU A 124 4.94 0.99 -12.80
CA LEU A 124 4.12 -0.07 -12.22
C LEU A 124 2.88 0.57 -11.60
N ILE A 125 1.73 0.43 -12.24
CA ILE A 125 0.46 1.00 -11.78
C ILE A 125 -0.25 -0.05 -10.93
N PRO A 126 -0.47 0.17 -9.62
CA PRO A 126 -1.20 -0.78 -8.78
C PRO A 126 -2.62 -1.03 -9.26
N ASP A 127 -3.02 -2.30 -9.29
CA ASP A 127 -4.38 -2.76 -9.54
C ASP A 127 -5.01 -3.20 -8.20
N GLY A 128 -5.30 -2.20 -7.37
CA GLY A 128 -5.80 -2.38 -6.00
C GLY A 128 -4.70 -2.68 -4.97
N ASP A 129 -5.14 -3.02 -3.76
CA ASP A 129 -4.24 -3.40 -2.67
C ASP A 129 -3.68 -4.81 -2.92
N ALA A 130 -2.41 -5.02 -2.56
CA ALA A 130 -1.83 -6.35 -2.51
C ALA A 130 -2.46 -7.12 -1.36
N THR A 131 -2.80 -8.39 -1.59
CA THR A 131 -3.54 -9.21 -0.63
C THR A 131 -2.92 -10.60 -0.51
N GLY A 132 -3.13 -11.24 0.63
CA GLY A 132 -2.62 -12.59 0.85
C GLY A 132 -2.80 -13.06 2.28
N THR A 133 -1.89 -13.93 2.72
CA THR A 133 -1.86 -14.42 4.09
C THR A 133 -0.47 -14.35 4.70
N VAL A 134 -0.39 -14.18 6.01
CA VAL A 134 0.84 -14.28 6.80
C VAL A 134 0.63 -15.29 7.91
N GLU A 135 1.54 -16.25 8.05
CA GLU A 135 1.62 -17.07 9.27
C GLU A 135 2.45 -16.35 10.32
N VAL A 136 1.79 -15.77 11.33
CA VAL A 136 2.44 -14.98 12.38
C VAL A 136 3.14 -15.92 13.37
N LYS A 137 4.42 -15.66 13.59
CA LYS A 137 5.33 -16.46 14.40
C LYS A 137 5.94 -15.62 15.52
N THR A 138 6.03 -16.21 16.71
CA THR A 138 6.64 -15.59 17.90
C THR A 138 7.84 -16.39 18.40
N GLY A 139 8.82 -15.70 18.98
CA GLY A 139 10.03 -16.27 19.60
C GLY A 139 11.30 -16.11 18.76
N ALA A 140 12.26 -15.30 19.24
CA ALA A 140 13.50 -15.00 18.50
C ALA A 140 14.47 -16.17 18.37
N THR A 141 14.44 -17.16 19.28
CA THR A 141 15.42 -18.25 19.31
C THR A 141 14.99 -19.49 18.53
N THR A 142 13.71 -19.58 18.16
CA THR A 142 13.15 -20.72 17.42
C THR A 142 12.62 -20.27 16.06
N ASN A 143 11.42 -19.67 16.04
CA ASN A 143 10.66 -19.43 14.82
C ASN A 143 11.16 -18.24 13.99
N CYS A 144 11.80 -17.28 14.64
CA CYS A 144 12.24 -16.03 14.02
C CYS A 144 13.77 -15.84 14.05
N LYS A 145 14.52 -16.92 14.33
CA LYS A 145 15.99 -16.91 14.41
C LYS A 145 16.65 -16.35 13.15
N ALA A 146 16.14 -16.72 11.97
CA ALA A 146 16.69 -16.30 10.68
C ALA A 146 16.60 -14.79 10.44
N VAL A 147 15.64 -14.13 11.08
CA VAL A 147 15.41 -12.67 10.98
C VAL A 147 15.69 -11.95 12.30
N GLY A 148 16.28 -12.61 13.29
CA GLY A 148 16.81 -11.99 14.51
C GLY A 148 15.82 -11.20 15.36
N THR A 149 14.52 -11.47 15.25
CA THR A 149 13.45 -10.70 15.95
C THR A 149 12.52 -11.63 16.72
N ASN A 150 11.77 -11.13 17.71
CA ASN A 150 10.81 -11.92 18.48
C ASN A 150 9.46 -12.11 17.78
N LEU A 151 9.19 -11.36 16.71
CA LEU A 151 7.95 -11.39 15.95
C LEU A 151 8.26 -11.34 14.46
N CYS A 152 7.83 -12.35 13.72
CA CYS A 152 8.03 -12.47 12.29
C CYS A 152 6.81 -13.16 11.64
N GLY A 153 6.78 -13.25 10.33
CA GLY A 153 5.77 -14.07 9.67
C GLY A 153 6.15 -14.54 8.29
N ASP A 154 5.71 -15.75 7.93
CA ASP A 154 5.83 -16.27 6.57
C ASP A 154 4.70 -15.70 5.74
N SER A 155 5.08 -14.79 4.85
CA SER A 155 4.15 -14.11 3.98
C SER A 155 3.97 -14.84 2.65
N ASP A 156 2.74 -14.78 2.14
CA ASP A 156 2.37 -15.15 0.78
C ASP A 156 1.41 -14.07 0.29
N VAL A 157 1.97 -13.04 -0.35
CA VAL A 157 1.26 -11.82 -0.77
C VAL A 157 1.27 -11.71 -2.28
N THR A 158 0.11 -11.47 -2.88
CA THR A 158 0.00 -11.18 -4.31
C THR A 158 -0.26 -9.70 -4.53
N SER A 159 0.65 -9.05 -5.23
CA SER A 159 0.46 -7.70 -5.76
C SER A 159 0.06 -7.78 -7.23
N LYS A 160 -0.96 -7.02 -7.63
CA LYS A 160 -1.40 -6.90 -9.02
C LYS A 160 -1.01 -5.52 -9.53
N VAL A 161 -0.33 -5.45 -10.66
CA VAL A 161 0.11 -4.19 -11.26
C VAL A 161 -0.05 -4.22 -12.78
N PHE A 162 -0.38 -3.09 -13.39
CA PHE A 162 -0.18 -2.91 -14.82
C PHE A 162 1.24 -2.38 -15.07
N ILE A 163 1.92 -2.94 -16.07
CA ILE A 163 3.18 -2.38 -16.55
C ILE A 163 2.84 -1.39 -17.66
N LYS A 164 3.16 -0.12 -17.46
CA LYS A 164 3.00 0.95 -18.44
C LYS A 164 4.35 1.40 -18.97
N LEU A 165 4.40 1.67 -20.27
CA LEU A 165 5.59 2.15 -20.98
C LEU A 165 5.34 3.55 -21.52
N SER A 166 6.32 4.44 -21.37
CA SER A 166 6.34 5.76 -21.98
C SER A 166 7.75 6.15 -22.42
N ASP A 167 7.86 7.27 -23.14
CA ASP A 167 9.15 7.88 -23.52
C ASP A 167 10.10 6.93 -24.23
N VAL A 168 9.54 6.02 -25.03
CA VAL A 168 10.30 4.95 -25.70
C VAL A 168 11.16 5.55 -26.79
N LYS A 169 12.42 5.15 -26.83
CA LYS A 169 13.34 5.45 -27.93
C LYS A 169 13.96 4.17 -28.43
N VAL A 170 14.11 4.06 -29.74
CA VAL A 170 14.79 2.97 -30.43
C VAL A 170 15.91 3.59 -31.24
N ASP A 171 17.16 3.19 -30.97
CA ASP A 171 18.34 3.77 -31.60
C ASP A 171 18.36 5.32 -31.50
N GLY A 172 18.02 5.82 -30.32
CA GLY A 172 17.92 7.26 -30.02
C GLY A 172 16.70 7.99 -30.61
N LYS A 173 15.96 7.38 -31.55
CA LYS A 173 14.77 7.96 -32.16
C LYS A 173 13.53 7.66 -31.33
N VAL A 174 12.68 8.66 -31.14
CA VAL A 174 11.43 8.50 -30.39
C VAL A 174 10.49 7.55 -31.13
N LEU A 175 10.03 6.51 -30.42
CA LEU A 175 8.92 5.66 -30.82
C LEU A 175 7.70 6.08 -30.01
N ASP A 176 6.73 6.70 -30.66
CA ASP A 176 5.53 7.17 -29.98
C ASP A 176 4.58 6.00 -29.67
N VAL A 177 4.66 5.51 -28.44
CA VAL A 177 3.79 4.45 -27.91
C VAL A 177 2.45 4.98 -27.41
N GLY A 178 2.20 6.29 -27.45
CA GLY A 178 0.96 6.89 -26.97
C GLY A 178 0.80 6.84 -25.44
N PRO A 179 -0.24 7.50 -24.90
CA PRO A 179 -0.40 7.69 -23.45
C PRO A 179 -0.89 6.44 -22.70
N ASN A 180 -1.44 5.45 -23.41
CA ASN A 180 -2.15 4.32 -22.83
C ASN A 180 -1.41 2.98 -22.99
N CYS A 181 -0.13 3.00 -23.42
CA CYS A 181 0.61 1.77 -23.67
C CYS A 181 0.91 1.02 -22.38
N ARG A 182 0.16 -0.06 -22.12
CA ARG A 182 0.30 -0.87 -20.91
C ARG A 182 -0.09 -2.33 -21.14
N THR A 183 0.17 -3.19 -20.17
CA THR A 183 -0.35 -4.56 -20.18
C THR A 183 -1.89 -4.57 -20.23
N ALA A 184 -2.46 -5.45 -21.05
CA ALA A 184 -3.90 -5.61 -21.22
C ALA A 184 -4.60 -6.13 -19.95
N GLN A 185 -3.84 -6.85 -19.11
CA GLN A 185 -4.28 -7.37 -17.82
C GLN A 185 -3.22 -7.05 -16.75
N SER A 186 -3.62 -7.10 -15.49
CA SER A 186 -2.71 -6.95 -14.37
C SER A 186 -1.71 -8.12 -14.33
N VAL A 187 -0.44 -7.81 -14.14
CA VAL A 187 0.60 -8.76 -13.79
C VAL A 187 0.43 -9.12 -12.33
N ALA A 188 0.30 -10.41 -12.02
CA ALA A 188 0.28 -10.90 -10.65
C ALA A 188 1.70 -11.27 -10.21
N VAL A 189 2.23 -10.58 -9.20
CA VAL A 189 3.53 -10.85 -8.59
C VAL A 189 3.29 -11.41 -7.20
N ASN A 190 3.68 -12.67 -7.00
CA ASN A 190 3.55 -13.34 -5.72
C ASN A 190 4.86 -13.26 -4.93
N ILE A 191 4.82 -12.61 -3.77
CA ILE A 191 5.96 -12.35 -2.89
C ILE A 191 5.82 -13.27 -1.69
N LYS A 192 6.78 -14.18 -1.56
CA LYS A 192 6.92 -15.04 -0.38
C LYS A 192 8.21 -14.71 0.34
N ALA A 193 8.10 -14.40 1.62
CA ALA A 193 9.25 -14.07 2.45
C ALA A 193 8.92 -14.28 3.93
N LEU A 194 9.93 -14.70 4.70
CA LEU A 194 9.90 -14.62 6.15
C LEU A 194 10.20 -13.17 6.54
N MET A 195 9.18 -12.37 6.84
CA MET A 195 9.33 -10.95 7.13
C MET A 195 9.49 -10.70 8.65
N PRO A 196 10.44 -9.84 9.08
CA PRO A 196 10.48 -9.38 10.45
C PRO A 196 9.32 -8.41 10.70
N LEU A 197 8.63 -8.60 11.82
CA LEU A 197 7.48 -7.79 12.26
C LEU A 197 7.75 -7.15 13.64
N GLY A 198 9.02 -7.04 14.03
CA GLY A 198 9.45 -6.40 15.25
C GLY A 198 10.91 -5.97 15.16
N PHE A 199 11.28 -4.93 15.91
CA PHE A 199 12.63 -4.37 15.92
C PHE A 199 13.54 -5.02 16.98
N PRO A 200 14.86 -5.09 16.73
CA PRO A 200 15.55 -4.77 15.49
C PRO A 200 15.17 -5.73 14.34
N ALA A 201 15.16 -5.23 13.11
CA ALA A 201 14.71 -5.96 11.92
C ALA A 201 15.77 -5.90 10.82
N PRO A 202 16.45 -7.01 10.50
CA PRO A 202 17.34 -7.07 9.34
C PRO A 202 16.52 -6.98 8.04
N SER A 203 17.15 -6.52 6.97
CA SER A 203 16.50 -6.58 5.65
C SER A 203 16.40 -8.02 5.17
N VAL A 204 15.33 -8.34 4.45
CA VAL A 204 15.07 -9.68 3.91
C VAL A 204 14.94 -9.62 2.39
N LYS A 205 15.72 -10.46 1.71
CA LYS A 205 15.62 -10.64 0.27
C LYS A 205 14.36 -11.43 -0.08
N ALA A 206 13.55 -10.89 -0.97
CA ALA A 206 12.42 -11.58 -1.59
C ALA A 206 12.69 -11.77 -3.09
N THR A 207 12.37 -12.96 -3.59
CA THR A 207 12.48 -13.31 -5.01
C THR A 207 11.14 -13.86 -5.47
N SER A 208 10.67 -13.38 -6.61
CA SER A 208 9.43 -13.79 -7.22
C SER A 208 9.62 -14.08 -8.70
N THR A 209 8.79 -14.96 -9.24
CA THR A 209 8.66 -15.16 -10.68
C THR A 209 7.25 -14.79 -11.12
N PHE A 210 7.12 -14.25 -12.32
CA PHE A 210 5.83 -13.84 -12.85
C PHE A 210 5.78 -13.94 -14.38
N SER A 211 4.58 -13.87 -14.93
CA SER A 211 4.34 -13.79 -16.37
C SER A 211 3.80 -12.42 -16.73
N THR A 212 4.40 -11.79 -17.74
CA THR A 212 3.92 -10.50 -18.26
C THR A 212 2.83 -10.76 -19.30
N PRO A 213 1.59 -10.26 -19.11
CA PRO A 213 0.53 -10.36 -20.11
C PRO A 213 0.86 -9.57 -21.38
N GLY A 214 0.05 -9.75 -22.42
CA GLY A 214 0.12 -8.94 -23.64
C GLY A 214 -0.06 -7.44 -23.36
N PHE A 215 0.43 -6.60 -24.25
CA PHE A 215 0.24 -5.15 -24.22
C PHE A 215 -1.00 -4.74 -25.02
N THR A 216 -1.53 -3.56 -24.71
CA THR A 216 -2.64 -2.92 -25.43
C THR A 216 -2.50 -1.40 -25.37
N GLY A 217 -3.17 -0.70 -26.30
CA GLY A 217 -3.21 0.76 -26.32
C GLY A 217 -1.87 1.40 -26.65
N CYS A 218 -1.01 0.65 -27.35
CA CYS A 218 0.33 1.09 -27.73
C CYS A 218 0.34 1.60 -29.17
N GLY A 219 0.89 2.79 -29.36
CA GLY A 219 0.99 3.48 -30.64
C GLY A 219 -0.05 4.58 -30.82
N VAL A 220 0.23 5.48 -31.77
CA VAL A 220 -0.64 6.63 -32.11
C VAL A 220 -1.15 6.54 -33.54
N ARG A 221 -0.27 6.26 -34.50
CA ARG A 221 -0.62 6.14 -35.93
C ARG A 221 -0.81 4.70 -36.38
N GLU A 222 -0.17 3.78 -35.68
CA GLU A 222 -0.21 2.33 -35.93
C GLU A 222 -0.33 1.60 -34.60
N ASP A 223 -0.84 0.37 -34.61
CA ASP A 223 -0.94 -0.47 -33.42
C ASP A 223 0.41 -1.15 -33.14
N LEU A 224 1.09 -0.69 -32.10
CA LEU A 224 2.36 -1.25 -31.62
C LEU A 224 2.17 -2.36 -30.57
N SER A 225 0.94 -2.67 -30.18
CA SER A 225 0.64 -3.68 -29.15
C SER A 225 1.19 -5.07 -29.51
N PRO A 226 1.08 -5.57 -30.76
CA PRO A 226 1.67 -6.86 -31.15
C PRO A 226 3.20 -6.87 -31.04
N LEU A 227 3.88 -5.78 -31.42
CA LEU A 227 5.33 -5.67 -31.34
C LEU A 227 5.81 -5.76 -29.89
N LEU A 228 5.23 -4.96 -28.99
CA LEU A 228 5.61 -4.95 -27.58
C LEU A 228 5.24 -6.25 -26.87
N THR A 229 4.10 -6.85 -27.23
CA THR A 229 3.72 -8.18 -26.75
C THR A 229 4.73 -9.25 -27.18
N GLY A 230 5.17 -9.21 -28.43
CA GLY A 230 6.18 -10.14 -28.95
C GLY A 230 7.50 -10.06 -28.19
N LEU A 231 7.95 -8.84 -27.88
CA LEU A 231 9.23 -8.53 -27.26
C LEU A 231 9.27 -8.74 -25.75
N VAL A 232 8.20 -8.36 -25.02
CA VAL A 232 8.23 -8.23 -23.55
C VAL A 232 7.39 -9.29 -22.85
N SER A 233 6.25 -9.67 -23.42
CA SER A 233 5.27 -10.52 -22.74
C SER A 233 5.68 -11.98 -22.70
N GLY A 234 5.34 -12.68 -21.62
CA GLY A 234 5.63 -14.11 -21.46
C GLY A 234 6.06 -14.48 -20.04
N PRO A 235 6.25 -15.77 -19.78
CA PRO A 235 6.68 -16.28 -18.48
C PRO A 235 8.18 -16.10 -18.25
N GLY A 236 8.64 -16.42 -17.03
CA GLY A 236 10.06 -16.48 -16.68
C GLY A 236 10.67 -15.17 -16.23
N ASN A 237 9.88 -14.10 -16.15
CA ASN A 237 10.34 -12.84 -15.57
C ASN A 237 10.54 -13.02 -14.07
N THR A 238 11.53 -12.34 -13.52
CA THR A 238 11.85 -12.41 -12.10
C THR A 238 11.82 -11.02 -11.48
N LEU A 239 11.49 -10.95 -10.20
CA LEU A 239 11.62 -9.77 -9.37
C LEU A 239 12.47 -10.13 -8.17
N VAL A 240 13.49 -9.34 -7.90
CA VAL A 240 14.33 -9.46 -6.70
C VAL A 240 14.28 -8.13 -5.97
N THR A 241 13.97 -8.15 -4.68
CA THR A 241 13.91 -6.94 -3.86
C THR A 241 14.40 -7.23 -2.45
N ASN A 242 14.80 -6.18 -1.75
CA ASN A 242 15.12 -6.22 -0.33
C ASN A 242 14.00 -5.55 0.45
N LEU A 243 13.43 -6.25 1.43
CA LEU A 243 12.37 -5.74 2.28
C LEU A 243 12.99 -5.31 3.61
N LYS A 244 12.91 -4.02 3.91
CA LYS A 244 13.40 -3.47 5.18
C LYS A 244 12.24 -2.92 6.00
N LEU A 245 12.03 -3.47 7.20
CA LEU A 245 10.96 -3.01 8.08
C LEU A 245 11.18 -1.52 8.41
N ARG A 246 10.15 -0.73 8.12
CA ARG A 246 10.12 0.73 8.32
C ARG A 246 9.36 1.10 9.58
N CYS A 247 8.22 0.44 9.83
CA CYS A 247 7.39 0.68 11.00
C CYS A 247 6.50 -0.53 11.31
N VAL A 248 6.03 -0.65 12.55
CA VAL A 248 5.01 -1.63 12.98
C VAL A 248 4.20 -1.06 14.14
N GLY A 249 2.89 -1.33 14.15
CA GLY A 249 1.96 -0.84 15.18
C GLY A 249 1.53 0.60 14.99
N SER A 250 0.56 1.03 15.78
CA SER A 250 -0.06 2.36 15.70
C SER A 250 0.65 3.45 16.51
N GLY A 251 1.78 3.12 17.15
CA GLY A 251 2.56 4.09 17.93
C GLY A 251 3.20 5.18 17.04
N PRO A 252 3.80 6.21 17.65
CA PRO A 252 4.50 7.25 16.90
C PRO A 252 5.82 6.73 16.28
N PRO A 253 6.38 7.46 15.29
CA PRO A 253 7.70 7.16 14.74
C PRO A 253 8.79 7.24 15.83
N PRO A 254 9.95 6.57 15.65
CA PRO A 254 10.44 5.98 14.40
C PRO A 254 9.97 4.55 14.13
N ASN A 255 9.50 3.83 15.15
CA ASN A 255 9.16 2.42 15.03
C ASN A 255 7.67 2.15 14.82
N GLY A 256 6.80 3.11 15.14
CA GLY A 256 5.36 3.01 14.88
C GLY A 256 4.94 3.64 13.55
N CYS A 257 3.82 3.18 13.00
CA CYS A 257 3.23 3.68 11.76
C CYS A 257 2.20 4.79 11.97
N GLY A 258 1.97 5.20 13.22
CA GLY A 258 1.15 6.37 13.56
C GLY A 258 1.80 7.66 13.06
N ALA A 259 0.96 8.61 12.63
CA ALA A 259 1.39 9.95 12.23
C ALA A 259 1.61 10.84 13.45
#